data_AF-A0A5P4S7V8-F1
#
_entry.id   AF-A0A5P4S7V8-F1
#
_cell.length_a   1.000
_cell.length_b   1.000
_cell.length_c   1.000
_cell.angle_alpha   90.00
_cell.angle_beta   90.00
_cell.angle_gamma   90.00
#
_symmetry.space_group_name_H-M   'P 1'
#
loop_
_entity.id
_entity.type
_entity.pdbx_description
1 polymer ?
#
loop_
_entity_poly.entity_id
_entity_poly.type
_entity_poly.pdbx_seq_one_letter_code
_entity_poly.pdbx_strand_id
1 'polypeptide(L)'
;MFSGDLGSSNTPLLPDPKPPKRADYLFIESTYGNKEHEDIATRTERLNAIIDHALQDGGVILIPAFSVGRTQELLFDIEQLIHQRDLSSSLPIILDSPLAKRVTKTYRRFKKLWGKEAKQKLSNHRHPLAFEQCITVESHREHQALVNRLASTDEPAIVVAASGMCEGGRIVNYLKALLPDERNDVLFAGYQAQGTLGREIQSGSHTVDIDNQPIEANAQIHTISGYSAHADQSDLLKFVTGIPAQPKAVHLIHGEKEAKKELGEKLEAEGIEVVY
;
A
#
# COMPACT_ATOMS: atom_id res chain seq x y z
N MET A 1 -18.03 20.84 5.34
CA MET A 1 -17.47 19.97 4.29
C MET A 1 -16.81 18.79 4.98
N PHE A 2 -17.02 17.57 4.51
CA PHE A 2 -16.32 16.38 5.00
C PHE A 2 -15.32 15.93 3.93
N SER A 3 -14.06 15.73 4.31
CA SER A 3 -13.02 15.30 3.38
C SER A 3 -13.22 13.86 2.89
N GLY A 4 -13.81 13.01 3.75
CA GLY A 4 -13.60 11.57 3.65
C GLY A 4 -12.12 11.24 3.87
N ASP A 5 -11.66 10.14 3.29
CA ASP A 5 -10.24 9.79 3.31
C ASP A 5 -9.54 10.48 2.14
N LEU A 6 -8.54 11.29 2.44
CA LEU A 6 -7.77 12.03 1.46
C LEU A 6 -6.59 11.18 1.01
N GLY A 7 -6.43 11.00 -0.29
CA GLY A 7 -5.26 10.32 -0.83
C GLY A 7 -3.99 11.17 -0.79
N SER A 8 -2.82 10.56 -0.77
CA SER A 8 -1.55 11.27 -0.98
C SER A 8 -1.50 11.97 -2.34
N SER A 9 -0.78 13.08 -2.40
CA SER A 9 -0.50 13.81 -3.65
C SER A 9 0.58 13.12 -4.48
N ASN A 10 0.67 13.49 -5.76
CA ASN A 10 1.68 13.03 -6.72
C ASN A 10 1.69 11.52 -6.95
N THR A 11 0.51 10.89 -6.87
CA THR A 11 0.41 9.46 -7.10
C THR A 11 0.24 9.17 -8.60
N PRO A 12 0.81 8.06 -9.10
CA PRO A 12 0.85 7.80 -10.54
C PRO A 12 -0.54 7.54 -11.14
N LEU A 13 -1.43 6.92 -10.35
CA LEU A 13 -2.71 6.39 -10.83
C LEU A 13 -3.89 7.32 -10.56
N LEU A 14 -3.94 7.99 -9.41
CA LEU A 14 -5.05 8.83 -9.00
C LEU A 14 -4.72 10.32 -9.12
N PRO A 15 -5.72 11.17 -9.42
CA PRO A 15 -5.51 12.61 -9.38
C PRO A 15 -5.32 13.10 -7.95
N ASP A 16 -4.51 14.15 -7.77
CA ASP A 16 -4.31 14.77 -6.46
C ASP A 16 -5.62 15.28 -5.87
N PRO A 17 -5.80 15.18 -4.53
CA PRO A 17 -6.90 15.82 -3.85
C PRO A 17 -6.92 17.31 -4.12
N LYS A 18 -8.12 17.86 -4.30
CA LYS A 18 -8.30 19.30 -4.54
C LYS A 18 -9.03 19.93 -3.38
N PRO A 19 -8.48 21.00 -2.78
CA PRO A 19 -9.20 21.74 -1.76
C PRO A 19 -10.49 22.35 -2.33
N PRO A 20 -11.56 22.46 -1.55
CA PRO A 20 -12.77 23.13 -1.98
C PRO A 20 -12.52 24.64 -2.19
N LYS A 21 -13.33 25.27 -3.02
CA LYS A 21 -13.26 26.74 -3.22
C LYS A 21 -13.61 27.53 -1.95
N ARG A 22 -14.44 26.94 -1.07
CA ARG A 22 -14.86 27.51 0.21
C ARG A 22 -15.39 26.40 1.11
N ALA A 23 -15.11 26.49 2.40
CA ALA A 23 -15.80 25.72 3.44
C ALA A 23 -15.87 26.57 4.72
N ASP A 24 -17.06 26.83 5.26
CA ASP A 24 -17.16 27.54 6.55
C ASP A 24 -16.71 26.65 7.72
N TYR A 25 -17.01 25.34 7.64
CA TYR A 25 -16.51 24.31 8.56
C TYR A 25 -15.95 23.14 7.76
N LEU A 26 -14.77 22.66 8.14
CA LEU A 26 -14.11 21.52 7.53
C LEU A 26 -14.00 20.38 8.54
N PHE A 27 -14.42 19.18 8.16
CA PHE A 27 -14.17 17.94 8.90
C PHE A 27 -13.16 17.15 8.07
N ILE A 28 -11.94 16.99 8.58
CA ILE A 28 -10.82 16.40 7.85
C ILE A 28 -10.27 15.17 8.60
N GLU A 29 -9.91 14.13 7.84
CA GLU A 29 -9.21 12.97 8.40
C GLU A 29 -7.84 13.35 9.00
N SER A 30 -7.32 12.51 9.90
CA SER A 30 -6.04 12.75 10.56
C SER A 30 -5.23 11.45 10.73
N THR A 31 -5.40 10.48 9.82
CA THR A 31 -4.81 9.13 9.94
C THR A 31 -3.28 9.19 10.06
N TYR A 32 -2.64 10.04 9.26
CA TYR A 32 -1.19 10.31 9.29
C TYR A 32 -0.88 11.74 9.74
N GLY A 33 -1.72 12.30 10.62
CA GLY A 33 -1.56 13.67 11.12
C GLY A 33 -0.23 13.94 11.85
N ASN A 34 0.53 12.91 12.21
CA ASN A 34 1.85 12.97 12.87
C ASN A 34 3.01 12.38 12.04
N LYS A 35 2.81 12.13 10.74
CA LYS A 35 3.80 11.41 9.93
C LYS A 35 3.93 12.04 8.55
N GLU A 36 5.15 11.98 8.02
CA GLU A 36 5.46 12.28 6.63
C GLU A 36 5.66 10.97 5.87
N HIS A 37 5.23 10.93 4.60
CA HIS A 37 5.54 9.80 3.74
C HIS A 37 6.96 9.90 3.21
N GLU A 38 7.55 8.74 2.92
CA GLU A 38 8.83 8.67 2.21
C GLU A 38 8.67 9.24 0.79
N ASP A 39 9.70 9.94 0.31
CA ASP A 39 9.72 10.40 -1.06
C ASP A 39 9.84 9.22 -2.06
N ILE A 40 9.46 9.50 -3.31
CA ILE A 40 9.38 8.50 -4.37
C ILE A 40 10.75 7.85 -4.64
N ALA A 41 11.86 8.59 -4.54
CA ALA A 41 13.18 8.07 -4.84
C ALA A 41 13.62 7.06 -3.78
N THR A 42 13.51 7.41 -2.49
CA THR A 42 13.80 6.50 -1.39
C THR A 42 12.89 5.26 -1.43
N ARG A 43 11.60 5.44 -1.72
CA ARG A 43 10.65 4.33 -1.91
C ARG A 43 11.12 3.35 -3.00
N THR A 44 11.54 3.91 -4.13
CA THR A 44 12.01 3.13 -5.30
C THR A 44 13.31 2.39 -4.99
N GLU A 45 14.23 3.03 -4.28
CA GLU A 45 15.49 2.41 -3.85
C GLU A 45 15.24 1.23 -2.90
N ARG A 46 14.39 1.42 -1.89
CA ARG A 46 14.03 0.35 -0.94
C ARG A 46 13.35 -0.83 -1.64
N LEU A 47 12.42 -0.56 -2.55
CA LEU A 47 11.76 -1.62 -3.33
C LEU A 47 12.75 -2.38 -4.21
N ASN A 48 13.73 -1.70 -4.82
CA ASN A 48 14.79 -2.37 -5.57
C ASN A 48 15.66 -3.25 -4.67
N ALA A 49 16.02 -2.79 -3.47
CA ALA A 49 16.82 -3.58 -2.53
C ALA A 49 16.11 -4.88 -2.11
N ILE A 50 14.80 -4.83 -1.86
CA ILE A 50 13.99 -6.02 -1.55
C ILE A 50 13.93 -6.97 -2.75
N ILE A 51 13.77 -6.44 -3.97
CA ILE A 51 13.78 -7.23 -5.21
C ILE A 51 15.14 -7.91 -5.42
N ASP A 52 16.23 -7.18 -5.18
CA ASP A 52 17.59 -7.69 -5.37
C ASP A 52 17.92 -8.79 -4.36
N HIS A 53 17.44 -8.64 -3.12
CA HIS A 53 17.54 -9.68 -2.09
C HIS A 53 16.88 -10.99 -2.55
N ALA A 54 15.60 -10.93 -2.90
CA ALA A 54 14.84 -12.09 -3.39
C ALA A 54 15.49 -12.74 -4.62
N LEU A 55 15.99 -11.94 -5.58
CA LEU A 55 16.67 -12.47 -6.76
C LEU A 55 18.00 -13.15 -6.44
N GLN A 56 18.65 -12.81 -5.33
CA GLN A 56 19.95 -13.34 -4.94
C GLN A 56 19.85 -14.72 -4.27
N ASP A 57 18.83 -14.95 -3.45
CA ASP A 57 18.69 -16.16 -2.63
C ASP A 57 17.46 -17.03 -2.97
N GLY A 58 16.66 -16.60 -3.96
CA GLY A 58 15.45 -17.29 -4.38
C GLY A 58 14.25 -17.06 -3.47
N GLY A 59 14.29 -16.01 -2.64
CA GLY A 59 13.24 -15.64 -1.70
C GLY A 59 11.96 -15.09 -2.33
N VAL A 60 10.86 -15.21 -1.60
CA VAL A 60 9.54 -14.70 -2.00
C VAL A 60 9.23 -13.40 -1.27
N ILE A 61 8.79 -12.40 -2.04
CA ILE A 61 8.32 -11.11 -1.51
C ILE A 61 6.80 -11.18 -1.32
N LEU A 62 6.38 -11.32 -0.07
CA LEU A 62 4.98 -11.31 0.34
C LEU A 62 4.50 -9.88 0.54
N ILE A 63 3.41 -9.52 -0.13
CA ILE A 63 2.78 -8.20 -0.02
C ILE A 63 1.33 -8.40 0.42
N PRO A 64 1.05 -8.31 1.74
CA PRO A 64 -0.31 -8.23 2.25
C PRO A 64 -0.98 -6.97 1.71
N ALA A 65 -2.08 -7.13 0.98
CA ALA A 65 -2.72 -6.02 0.28
C ALA A 65 -4.25 -6.07 0.31
N PHE A 66 -4.88 -4.90 0.41
CA PHE A 66 -6.33 -4.78 0.20
C PHE A 66 -6.69 -5.00 -1.27
N SER A 67 -7.93 -5.37 -1.55
CA SER A 67 -8.30 -5.67 -2.95
C SER A 67 -8.60 -4.43 -3.80
N VAL A 68 -8.62 -3.24 -3.19
CA VAL A 68 -8.98 -1.95 -3.80
C VAL A 68 -8.06 -0.86 -3.28
N GLY A 69 -7.72 0.12 -4.11
CA GLY A 69 -7.00 1.33 -3.71
C GLY A 69 -5.52 1.25 -4.06
N ARG A 70 -4.66 1.31 -3.03
CA ARG A 70 -3.21 1.48 -3.22
C ARG A 70 -2.46 0.26 -3.66
N THR A 71 -3.07 -0.92 -3.56
CA THR A 71 -2.55 -2.13 -4.19
C THR A 71 -2.34 -1.94 -5.69
N GLN A 72 -3.25 -1.22 -6.36
CA GLN A 72 -3.08 -0.90 -7.77
C GLN A 72 -1.95 0.09 -8.03
N GLU A 73 -1.61 0.97 -7.09
CA GLU A 73 -0.46 1.88 -7.25
C GLU A 73 0.87 1.17 -7.01
N LEU A 74 0.94 0.33 -5.98
CA LEU A 74 2.11 -0.52 -5.75
C LEU A 74 2.38 -1.43 -6.95
N LEU A 75 1.33 -2.06 -7.50
CA LEU A 75 1.45 -2.90 -8.70
C LEU A 75 1.85 -2.11 -9.94
N PHE A 76 1.48 -0.82 -10.02
CA PHE A 76 1.93 0.07 -11.09
C PHE A 76 3.43 0.34 -10.99
N ASP A 77 3.94 0.63 -9.79
CA ASP A 77 5.37 0.87 -9.57
C ASP A 77 6.21 -0.40 -9.78
N ILE A 78 5.75 -1.54 -9.26
CA ILE A 78 6.41 -2.84 -9.46
C ILE A 78 6.46 -3.17 -10.96
N GLU A 79 5.36 -3.05 -11.70
CA GLU A 79 5.37 -3.29 -13.16
C GLU A 79 6.37 -2.38 -13.87
N GLN A 80 6.44 -1.11 -13.47
CA GLN A 80 7.40 -0.19 -14.05
C GLN A 80 8.84 -0.65 -13.81
N LEU A 81 9.17 -1.06 -12.59
CA LEU A 81 10.51 -1.53 -12.23
C LEU A 81 10.89 -2.81 -12.96
N ILE A 82 9.99 -3.80 -12.96
CA ILE A 82 10.20 -5.07 -13.66
C ILE A 82 10.41 -4.83 -15.16
N HIS A 83 9.64 -3.93 -15.77
CA HIS A 83 9.80 -3.59 -17.17
C HIS A 83 11.12 -2.85 -17.46
N GLN A 84 11.50 -1.88 -16.61
CA GLN A 84 12.74 -1.12 -16.80
C GLN A 84 14.00 -1.97 -16.65
N ARG A 85 13.95 -3.00 -15.80
CA ARG A 85 15.07 -3.90 -15.51
C ARG A 85 15.02 -5.22 -16.28
N ASP A 86 14.02 -5.41 -17.14
CA ASP A 86 13.77 -6.65 -17.90
C ASP A 86 13.70 -7.92 -17.03
N LEU A 87 13.05 -7.81 -15.87
CA LEU A 87 12.96 -8.89 -14.86
C LEU A 87 11.74 -9.81 -15.06
N SER A 88 11.01 -9.67 -16.17
CA SER A 88 9.73 -10.35 -16.35
C SER A 88 9.83 -11.88 -16.41
N SER A 89 10.99 -12.42 -16.80
CA SER A 89 11.27 -13.85 -16.86
C SER A 89 11.85 -14.42 -15.56
N SER A 90 12.49 -13.57 -14.74
CA SER A 90 13.17 -13.97 -13.51
C SER A 90 12.36 -13.70 -12.25
N LEU A 91 11.37 -12.80 -12.29
CA LEU A 91 10.58 -12.41 -11.13
C LEU A 91 9.08 -12.34 -11.46
N PRO A 92 8.36 -13.47 -11.42
CA PRO A 92 6.92 -13.48 -11.62
C PRO A 92 6.18 -12.64 -10.55
N ILE A 93 5.23 -11.84 -11.01
CA ILE A 93 4.28 -11.13 -10.14
C ILE A 93 2.99 -11.96 -10.06
N ILE A 94 2.63 -12.39 -8.87
CA ILE A 94 1.46 -13.22 -8.62
C ILE A 94 0.42 -12.39 -7.87
N LEU A 95 -0.77 -12.26 -8.46
CA LEU A 95 -1.93 -11.67 -7.81
C LEU A 95 -2.87 -12.76 -7.33
N ASP A 96 -2.81 -13.06 -6.04
CA ASP A 96 -3.65 -14.05 -5.39
C ASP A 96 -4.84 -13.41 -4.64
N SER A 97 -5.65 -12.68 -5.41
CA SER A 97 -6.91 -12.11 -4.94
C SER A 97 -7.92 -12.03 -6.10
N PRO A 98 -8.94 -12.91 -6.13
CA PRO A 98 -10.00 -12.84 -7.12
C PRO A 98 -10.74 -11.50 -7.11
N LEU A 99 -10.86 -10.88 -5.94
CA LEU A 99 -11.47 -9.55 -5.81
C LEU A 99 -10.57 -8.47 -6.41
N ALA A 100 -9.27 -8.47 -6.11
CA ALA A 100 -8.33 -7.50 -6.69
C ALA A 100 -8.30 -7.59 -8.22
N LYS A 101 -8.35 -8.80 -8.78
CA LYS A 101 -8.48 -9.00 -10.24
C LYS A 101 -9.73 -8.32 -10.82
N ARG A 102 -10.90 -8.49 -10.19
CA ARG A 102 -12.15 -7.85 -10.62
C ARG A 102 -12.11 -6.33 -10.49
N VAL A 103 -11.53 -5.83 -9.40
CA VAL A 103 -11.38 -4.40 -9.12
C VAL A 103 -10.46 -3.77 -10.16
N THR A 104 -9.31 -4.36 -10.43
CA THR A 104 -8.40 -3.96 -11.50
C THR A 104 -9.10 -3.84 -12.85
N LYS A 105 -9.92 -4.83 -13.24
CA LYS A 105 -10.70 -4.75 -14.50
C LYS A 105 -11.60 -3.51 -14.52
N THR A 106 -12.16 -3.16 -13.36
CA THR A 106 -12.98 -1.95 -13.19
C THR A 106 -12.13 -0.69 -13.30
N TYR A 107 -10.95 -0.63 -12.67
CA TYR A 107 -10.01 0.50 -12.81
C TYR A 107 -9.65 0.76 -14.27
N ARG A 108 -9.41 -0.30 -15.07
CA ARG A 108 -9.14 -0.20 -16.53
C ARG A 108 -10.32 0.37 -17.31
N ARG A 109 -11.56 0.16 -16.87
CA ARG A 109 -12.75 0.75 -17.51
C ARG A 109 -12.81 2.26 -17.28
N PHE A 110 -12.29 2.75 -16.16
CA PHE A 110 -12.32 4.16 -15.77
C PHE A 110 -11.02 4.93 -16.06
N LYS A 111 -10.25 4.53 -17.09
CA LYS A 111 -9.02 5.21 -17.55
C LYS A 111 -9.13 6.74 -17.71
N LYS A 112 -10.32 7.25 -18.02
CA LYS A 112 -10.59 8.70 -18.12
C LYS A 112 -10.35 9.44 -16.79
N LEU A 113 -10.50 8.76 -15.66
CA LEU A 113 -10.33 9.31 -14.31
C LEU A 113 -8.90 9.23 -13.79
N TRP A 114 -8.01 8.52 -14.50
CA TRP A 114 -6.63 8.33 -14.05
C TRP A 114 -5.84 9.66 -13.99
N GLY A 115 -4.78 9.64 -13.18
CA GLY A 115 -3.76 10.68 -13.10
C GLY A 115 -3.06 10.92 -14.44
N LYS A 116 -2.32 12.03 -14.52
CA LYS A 116 -1.65 12.45 -15.77
C LYS A 116 -0.59 11.45 -16.20
N GLU A 117 0.19 10.93 -15.27
CA GLU A 117 1.27 9.98 -15.56
C GLU A 117 0.74 8.67 -16.16
N ALA A 118 -0.25 8.04 -15.51
CA ALA A 118 -0.88 6.83 -16.04
C ALA A 118 -1.50 7.03 -17.43
N LYS A 119 -2.08 8.22 -17.71
CA LYS A 119 -2.59 8.58 -19.03
C LYS A 119 -1.48 8.72 -20.08
N GLN A 120 -0.35 9.30 -19.72
CA GLN A 120 0.81 9.45 -20.60
C GLN A 120 1.44 8.09 -20.95
N LYS A 121 1.53 7.17 -19.98
CA LYS A 121 1.98 5.80 -20.25
C LYS A 121 1.03 5.07 -21.20
N LEU A 122 -0.28 5.24 -21.02
CA LEU A 122 -1.27 4.67 -21.92
C LEU A 122 -1.14 5.18 -23.36
N SER A 123 -0.86 6.48 -23.56
CA SER A 123 -0.62 7.03 -24.90
C SER A 123 0.66 6.51 -25.55
N ASN A 124 1.63 6.07 -24.75
CA ASN A 124 2.87 5.45 -25.22
C ASN A 124 2.72 3.94 -25.48
N HIS A 125 1.49 3.43 -25.63
CA HIS A 125 1.17 2.00 -25.80
C HIS A 125 1.65 1.10 -24.66
N ARG A 126 2.04 1.68 -23.51
CA ARG A 126 2.20 0.90 -22.29
C ARG A 126 0.84 0.62 -21.68
N HIS A 127 0.69 -0.53 -21.06
CA HIS A 127 -0.52 -0.89 -20.34
C HIS A 127 -0.22 -1.09 -18.87
N PRO A 128 0.11 0.00 -18.14
CA PRO A 128 0.23 -0.08 -16.69
C PRO A 128 -1.09 -0.64 -16.14
N LEU A 129 -1.00 -1.65 -15.28
CA LEU A 129 -2.16 -2.42 -14.78
C LEU A 129 -2.91 -3.24 -15.84
N ALA A 130 -2.27 -3.64 -16.94
CA ALA A 130 -2.83 -4.68 -17.79
C ALA A 130 -2.97 -6.01 -17.04
N PHE A 131 -2.10 -6.28 -16.05
CA PHE A 131 -1.94 -7.57 -15.39
C PHE A 131 -1.70 -8.72 -16.38
N GLU A 132 -1.41 -8.43 -17.65
CA GLU A 132 -1.10 -9.43 -18.68
C GLU A 132 0.19 -10.17 -18.33
N GLN A 133 1.08 -9.54 -17.56
CA GLN A 133 2.28 -10.14 -17.00
C GLN A 133 2.08 -10.74 -15.60
N CYS A 134 0.93 -10.50 -14.94
CA CYS A 134 0.69 -11.03 -13.60
C CYS A 134 0.02 -12.40 -13.67
N ILE A 135 0.56 -13.36 -12.95
CA ILE A 135 -0.08 -14.66 -12.73
C ILE A 135 -1.25 -14.44 -11.78
N THR A 136 -2.48 -14.66 -12.24
CA THR A 136 -3.67 -14.51 -11.37
C THR A 136 -4.16 -15.86 -10.90
N VAL A 137 -4.46 -15.98 -9.61
CA VAL A 137 -4.95 -17.21 -8.99
C VAL A 137 -6.45 -17.10 -8.72
N GLU A 138 -7.25 -18.02 -9.27
CA GLU A 138 -8.71 -17.95 -9.15
C GLU A 138 -9.23 -18.96 -8.13
N SER A 139 -8.79 -20.22 -8.24
CA SER A 139 -9.31 -21.29 -7.41
C SER A 139 -8.52 -21.49 -6.12
N HIS A 140 -9.18 -22.07 -5.11
CA HIS A 140 -8.50 -22.47 -3.88
C HIS A 140 -7.42 -23.52 -4.13
N ARG A 141 -7.65 -24.44 -5.09
CA ARG A 141 -6.67 -25.48 -5.45
C ARG A 141 -5.39 -24.88 -6.04
N GLU A 142 -5.51 -23.91 -6.95
CA GLU A 142 -4.34 -23.20 -7.50
C GLU A 142 -3.58 -22.45 -6.41
N HIS A 143 -4.30 -21.77 -5.53
CA HIS A 143 -3.72 -21.08 -4.38
C HIS A 143 -2.89 -22.04 -3.50
N GLN A 144 -3.44 -23.18 -3.11
CA GLN A 144 -2.72 -24.16 -2.29
C GLN A 144 -1.51 -24.76 -3.02
N ALA A 145 -1.65 -25.05 -4.32
CA ALA A 145 -0.54 -25.54 -5.13
C ALA A 145 0.59 -24.50 -5.23
N LEU A 146 0.24 -23.22 -5.33
CA LEU A 146 1.20 -22.13 -5.38
C LEU A 146 1.93 -21.93 -4.06
N VAL A 147 1.21 -21.93 -2.93
CA VAL A 147 1.81 -21.87 -1.58
C VAL A 147 2.83 -23.01 -1.42
N ASN A 148 2.44 -24.23 -1.76
CA ASN A 148 3.33 -25.40 -1.65
C ASN A 148 4.54 -25.31 -2.58
N ARG A 149 4.36 -24.85 -3.82
CA ARG A 149 5.47 -24.65 -4.77
C ARG A 149 6.48 -23.67 -4.19
N LEU A 150 6.03 -22.47 -3.86
CA LEU A 150 6.90 -21.41 -3.32
C LEU A 150 7.60 -21.82 -2.02
N ALA A 151 6.95 -22.59 -1.16
CA ALA A 151 7.57 -23.10 0.08
C ALA A 151 8.55 -24.27 -0.13
N SER A 152 8.60 -24.86 -1.33
CA SER A 152 9.42 -26.04 -1.64
C SER A 152 10.46 -25.82 -2.74
N THR A 153 10.52 -24.60 -3.30
CA THR A 153 11.41 -24.24 -4.40
C THR A 153 12.08 -22.90 -4.11
N ASP A 154 13.30 -22.75 -4.61
CA ASP A 154 14.06 -21.49 -4.52
C ASP A 154 13.73 -20.60 -5.73
N GLU A 155 12.43 -20.34 -5.95
CA GLU A 155 11.93 -19.55 -7.07
C GLU A 155 11.49 -18.17 -6.57
N PRO A 156 12.23 -17.10 -6.95
CA PRO A 156 11.87 -15.77 -6.49
C PRO A 156 10.56 -15.34 -7.12
N ALA A 157 9.68 -14.75 -6.31
CA ALA A 157 8.37 -14.30 -6.76
C ALA A 157 7.88 -13.13 -5.91
N ILE A 158 7.08 -12.26 -6.52
CA ILE A 158 6.29 -11.25 -5.78
C ILE A 158 4.87 -11.78 -5.65
N VAL A 159 4.40 -12.00 -4.41
CA VAL A 159 3.03 -12.45 -4.14
C VAL A 159 2.23 -11.34 -3.49
N VAL A 160 1.21 -10.86 -4.20
CA VAL A 160 0.23 -9.89 -3.68
C VAL A 160 -1.05 -10.63 -3.34
N ALA A 161 -1.37 -10.71 -2.06
CA ALA A 161 -2.53 -11.46 -1.57
C ALA A 161 -3.31 -10.70 -0.48
N ALA A 162 -4.61 -10.95 -0.41
CA ALA A 162 -5.48 -10.38 0.63
C ALA A 162 -5.49 -11.25 1.89
N SER A 163 -5.71 -10.70 3.10
CA SER A 163 -6.08 -9.31 3.39
C SER A 163 -4.89 -8.40 3.79
N GLY A 164 -5.04 -7.08 3.63
CA GLY A 164 -3.95 -6.11 3.82
C GLY A 164 -3.42 -5.93 5.24
N MET A 165 -4.14 -6.43 6.26
CA MET A 165 -3.71 -6.40 7.66
C MET A 165 -3.46 -7.80 8.23
N CYS A 166 -3.42 -8.82 7.37
CA CYS A 166 -3.17 -10.22 7.73
C CYS A 166 -4.22 -10.88 8.65
N GLU A 167 -5.36 -10.25 8.89
CA GLU A 167 -6.46 -10.76 9.74
C GLU A 167 -7.22 -11.97 9.13
N GLY A 168 -6.74 -12.52 8.01
CA GLY A 168 -7.41 -13.54 7.24
C GLY A 168 -7.14 -13.43 5.75
N GLY A 169 -7.85 -14.25 4.98
CA GLY A 169 -7.68 -14.33 3.53
C GLY A 169 -6.52 -15.24 3.12
N ARG A 170 -6.14 -15.18 1.84
CA ARG A 170 -5.13 -16.05 1.24
C ARG A 170 -3.71 -15.73 1.72
N ILE A 171 -3.43 -14.49 2.12
CA ILE A 171 -2.12 -14.08 2.64
C ILE A 171 -1.69 -14.91 3.86
N VAL A 172 -2.64 -15.30 4.71
CA VAL A 172 -2.37 -16.09 5.92
C VAL A 172 -1.71 -17.43 5.59
N ASN A 173 -2.13 -18.07 4.50
CA ASN A 173 -1.54 -19.34 4.08
C ASN A 173 -0.09 -19.17 3.58
N TYR A 174 0.21 -18.05 2.92
CA TYR A 174 1.58 -17.71 2.55
C TYR A 174 2.43 -17.42 3.77
N LEU A 175 1.93 -16.60 4.71
CA LEU A 175 2.65 -16.28 5.95
C LEU A 175 2.97 -17.55 6.74
N LYS A 176 2.02 -18.45 6.97
CA LYS A 176 2.30 -19.71 7.66
C LYS A 176 3.41 -20.54 7.01
N ALA A 177 3.47 -20.54 5.68
CA ALA A 177 4.39 -21.39 4.92
C ALA A 177 5.78 -20.76 4.74
N LEU A 178 5.87 -19.44 4.65
CA LEU A 178 7.07 -18.73 4.18
C LEU A 178 7.68 -17.79 5.23
N LEU A 179 6.91 -17.35 6.23
CA LEU A 179 7.40 -16.47 7.30
C LEU A 179 8.57 -17.07 8.14
N PRO A 180 8.67 -18.41 8.33
CA PRO A 180 9.80 -19.01 9.05
C PRO A 180 11.14 -19.03 8.30
N ASP A 181 11.17 -18.72 7.00
CA ASP A 181 12.39 -18.78 6.18
C ASP A 181 12.93 -17.36 5.95
N GLU A 182 14.19 -17.14 6.35
CA GLU A 182 14.87 -15.83 6.36
C GLU A 182 15.11 -15.23 4.97
N ARG A 183 15.05 -16.05 3.92
CA ARG A 183 15.17 -15.62 2.52
C ARG A 183 13.96 -14.82 2.06
N ASN A 184 12.81 -15.05 2.69
CA ASN A 184 11.58 -14.40 2.30
C ASN A 184 11.50 -12.98 2.89
N ASP A 185 10.74 -12.14 2.20
CA ASP A 185 10.48 -10.77 2.61
C ASP A 185 8.98 -10.57 2.81
N VAL A 186 8.57 -9.83 3.85
CA VAL A 186 7.19 -9.36 4.03
C VAL A 186 7.18 -7.85 3.92
N LEU A 187 6.54 -7.32 2.87
CA LEU A 187 6.42 -5.89 2.62
C LEU A 187 5.03 -5.37 2.96
N PHE A 188 4.94 -4.63 4.05
CA PHE A 188 3.76 -3.86 4.42
C PHE A 188 3.73 -2.51 3.71
N ALA A 189 2.76 -2.35 2.80
CA ALA A 189 2.55 -1.15 1.99
C ALA A 189 1.42 -0.23 2.51
N GLY A 190 0.87 -0.50 3.69
CA GLY A 190 -0.24 0.27 4.26
C GLY A 190 -0.29 0.19 5.79
N TYR A 191 -1.14 1.03 6.38
CA TYR A 191 -1.33 1.08 7.83
C TYR A 191 -1.72 -0.29 8.40
N GLN A 192 -1.14 -0.64 9.54
CA GLN A 192 -1.44 -1.86 10.29
C GLN A 192 -2.04 -1.46 11.64
N ALA A 193 -3.32 -1.75 11.83
CA ALA A 193 -4.04 -1.35 13.04
C ALA A 193 -3.57 -2.15 14.26
N GLN A 194 -3.61 -1.51 15.44
CA GLN A 194 -3.29 -2.18 16.70
C GLN A 194 -4.19 -3.40 16.93
N GLY A 195 -3.59 -4.49 17.38
CA GLY A 195 -4.27 -5.77 17.61
C GLY A 195 -4.42 -6.65 16.38
N THR A 196 -3.91 -6.24 15.20
CA THR A 196 -3.89 -7.10 14.00
C THR A 196 -2.62 -7.94 13.93
N LEU A 197 -2.70 -9.11 13.27
CA LEU A 197 -1.53 -9.96 12.99
C LEU A 197 -0.47 -9.20 12.18
N GLY A 198 -0.89 -8.39 11.21
CA GLY A 198 0.04 -7.59 10.41
C GLY A 198 0.81 -6.59 11.26
N ARG A 199 0.19 -6.02 12.29
CA ARG A 199 0.86 -5.12 13.25
C ARG A 199 1.82 -5.89 14.16
N GLU A 200 1.47 -7.09 14.59
CA GLU A 200 2.34 -7.95 15.39
C GLU A 200 3.61 -8.31 14.63
N ILE A 201 3.48 -8.80 13.39
CA ILE A 201 4.63 -9.10 12.50
C ILE A 201 5.46 -7.83 12.27
N GLN A 202 4.81 -6.70 11.93
CA GLN A 202 5.49 -5.43 11.69
C GLN A 202 6.29 -4.94 12.91
N SER A 203 5.88 -5.29 14.13
CA SER A 203 6.57 -4.89 15.36
C SER A 203 7.87 -5.67 15.64
N GLY A 204 8.17 -6.69 14.84
CA GLY A 204 9.39 -7.49 14.97
C GLY A 204 9.28 -8.64 15.98
N SER A 205 8.07 -9.13 16.25
CA SER A 205 7.86 -10.33 17.06
C SER A 205 8.57 -11.54 16.45
N HIS A 206 9.48 -12.20 17.20
CA HIS A 206 10.18 -13.40 16.73
C HIS A 206 9.26 -14.60 16.47
N THR A 207 8.10 -14.62 17.13
CA THR A 207 7.08 -15.66 16.95
C THR A 207 5.72 -14.99 17.00
N VAL A 208 4.84 -15.36 16.07
CA VAL A 208 3.47 -14.86 15.97
C VAL A 208 2.49 -16.03 15.99
N ASP A 209 1.29 -15.84 16.55
CA ASP A 209 0.25 -16.86 16.51
C ASP A 209 -0.59 -16.72 15.23
N ILE A 210 -0.67 -17.79 14.45
CA ILE A 210 -1.51 -17.84 13.26
C ILE A 210 -2.38 -19.10 13.31
N ASP A 211 -3.69 -18.90 13.54
CA ASP A 211 -4.68 -19.97 13.76
C ASP A 211 -4.33 -20.92 14.93
N ASN A 212 -3.90 -20.36 16.07
CA ASN A 212 -3.49 -21.10 17.27
C ASN A 212 -2.23 -21.95 17.07
N GLN A 213 -1.38 -21.55 16.13
CA GLN A 213 -0.08 -22.18 15.90
C GLN A 213 1.02 -21.10 16.01
N PRO A 214 2.05 -21.32 16.84
CA PRO A 214 3.19 -20.43 16.88
C PRO A 214 4.03 -20.61 15.61
N ILE A 215 4.25 -19.51 14.88
CA ILE A 215 5.04 -19.45 13.66
C ILE A 215 6.24 -18.53 13.89
N GLU A 216 7.44 -19.00 13.59
CA GLU A 216 8.65 -18.17 13.64
C GLU A 216 8.60 -17.09 12.54
N ALA A 217 8.99 -15.87 12.89
CA ALA A 217 9.10 -14.76 11.96
C ALA A 217 10.56 -14.42 11.69
N ASN A 218 11.18 -15.24 10.85
CA ASN A 218 12.58 -15.10 10.45
C ASN A 218 12.72 -14.33 9.13
N ALA A 219 11.66 -14.28 8.31
CA ALA A 219 11.61 -13.48 7.10
C ALA A 219 11.89 -11.99 7.39
N GLN A 220 12.49 -11.29 6.42
CA GLN A 220 12.79 -9.87 6.54
C GLN A 220 11.49 -9.05 6.49
N ILE A 221 11.26 -8.21 7.50
CA ILE A 221 10.04 -7.42 7.62
C ILE A 221 10.28 -5.99 7.17
N HIS A 222 9.56 -5.57 6.13
CA HIS A 222 9.68 -4.25 5.52
C HIS A 222 8.39 -3.46 5.67
N THR A 223 8.52 -2.15 5.85
CA THR A 223 7.39 -1.21 5.79
C THR A 223 7.77 -0.04 4.91
N ILE A 224 6.95 0.23 3.90
CA ILE A 224 7.09 1.37 3.00
C ILE A 224 5.81 2.21 3.10
N SER A 225 5.87 3.36 3.78
CA SER A 225 4.71 4.19 4.09
C SER A 225 4.17 4.95 2.88
N GLY A 226 5.02 5.22 1.89
CA GLY A 226 4.67 5.95 0.66
C GLY A 226 3.64 5.26 -0.25
N TYR A 227 3.17 4.06 0.10
CA TYR A 227 2.04 3.38 -0.55
C TYR A 227 0.73 3.46 0.26
N SER A 228 0.71 4.26 1.33
CA SER A 228 -0.49 4.48 2.16
C SER A 228 -1.66 5.05 1.36
N ALA A 229 -2.87 4.67 1.78
CA ALA A 229 -4.10 5.21 1.19
C ALA A 229 -4.34 6.67 1.53
N HIS A 230 -3.75 7.14 2.63
CA HIS A 230 -4.06 8.40 3.29
C HIS A 230 -2.93 9.43 3.09
N ALA A 231 -3.33 10.69 2.95
CA ALA A 231 -2.44 11.85 2.92
C ALA A 231 -1.58 11.92 4.19
N ASP A 232 -0.31 12.30 4.04
CA ASP A 232 0.56 12.61 5.17
C ASP A 232 0.25 13.98 5.78
N GLN A 233 0.95 14.34 6.86
CA GLN A 233 0.80 15.62 7.55
C GLN A 233 0.95 16.80 6.57
N SER A 234 1.96 16.77 5.70
CA SER A 234 2.19 17.82 4.71
C SER A 234 1.06 17.95 3.70
N ASP A 235 0.54 16.85 3.16
CA ASP A 235 -0.58 16.85 2.23
C ASP A 235 -1.88 17.33 2.88
N LEU A 236 -2.15 16.90 4.13
CA LEU A 236 -3.30 17.36 4.90
C LEU A 236 -3.21 18.87 5.16
N LEU A 237 -2.04 19.36 5.57
CA LEU A 237 -1.81 20.80 5.80
C LEU A 237 -1.99 21.60 4.51
N LYS A 238 -1.41 21.15 3.39
CA LYS A 238 -1.59 21.77 2.06
C LYS A 238 -3.05 21.79 1.62
N PHE A 239 -3.80 20.73 1.92
CA PHE A 239 -5.21 20.66 1.60
C PHE A 239 -6.03 21.71 2.36
N VAL A 240 -5.77 21.91 3.66
CA VAL A 240 -6.49 22.93 4.45
C VAL A 240 -6.07 24.35 4.04
N THR A 241 -4.78 24.61 3.97
CA THR A 241 -4.21 25.93 3.60
C THR A 241 -4.49 26.33 2.16
N GLY A 242 -4.74 25.35 1.28
CA GLY A 242 -5.14 25.58 -0.10
C GLY A 242 -6.58 26.05 -0.29
N ILE A 243 -7.40 26.14 0.77
CA ILE A 243 -8.76 26.68 0.70
C ILE A 243 -8.67 28.21 0.63
N PRO A 244 -9.12 28.87 -0.46
CA PRO A 244 -8.91 30.31 -0.65
C PRO A 244 -9.51 31.20 0.45
N ALA A 245 -10.64 30.78 1.02
CA ALA A 245 -11.27 31.42 2.17
C ALA A 245 -11.13 30.50 3.38
N GLN A 246 -10.32 30.91 4.35
CA GLN A 246 -10.01 30.12 5.53
C GLN A 246 -11.30 29.67 6.24
N PRO A 247 -11.43 28.38 6.59
CA PRO A 247 -12.56 27.90 7.37
C PRO A 247 -12.65 28.59 8.73
N LYS A 248 -13.87 28.74 9.25
CA LYS A 248 -14.10 29.24 10.62
C LYS A 248 -13.58 28.26 11.66
N ALA A 249 -13.70 26.96 11.40
CA ALA A 249 -13.09 25.92 12.21
C ALA A 249 -12.82 24.66 11.39
N VAL A 250 -11.79 23.92 11.81
CA VAL A 250 -11.38 22.62 11.27
C VAL A 250 -11.53 21.56 12.36
N HIS A 251 -12.40 20.58 12.13
CA HIS A 251 -12.64 19.43 12.98
C HIS A 251 -11.77 18.25 12.55
N LEU A 252 -10.91 17.76 13.44
CA LEU A 252 -10.06 16.61 13.18
C LEU A 252 -10.79 15.32 13.53
N ILE A 253 -10.97 14.46 12.53
CA ILE A 253 -11.66 13.17 12.65
C ILE A 253 -10.78 12.05 12.10
N HIS A 254 -11.18 10.78 12.30
CA HIS A 254 -10.52 9.62 11.68
C HIS A 254 -8.98 9.60 11.86
N GLY A 255 -8.52 9.43 13.10
CA GLY A 255 -7.11 9.25 13.44
C GLY A 255 -6.89 9.11 14.95
N GLU A 256 -5.73 8.59 15.32
CA GLU A 256 -5.33 8.41 16.73
C GLU A 256 -5.15 9.75 17.44
N LYS A 257 -5.18 9.74 18.78
CA LYS A 257 -5.15 10.95 19.61
C LYS A 257 -3.91 11.79 19.34
N GLU A 258 -2.75 11.14 19.21
CA GLU A 258 -1.46 11.75 18.93
C GLU A 258 -1.43 12.37 17.52
N ALA A 259 -1.94 11.64 16.52
CA ALA A 259 -2.02 12.12 15.14
C ALA A 259 -2.93 13.35 15.01
N LYS A 260 -4.08 13.36 15.69
CA LYS A 260 -4.95 14.55 15.79
C LYS A 260 -4.23 15.71 16.45
N LYS A 261 -3.55 15.46 17.58
CA LYS A 261 -2.85 16.49 18.34
C LYS A 261 -1.79 17.19 17.48
N GLU A 262 -0.89 16.43 16.86
CA GLU A 262 0.21 17.01 16.08
C GLU A 262 -0.26 17.77 14.84
N LEU A 263 -1.27 17.25 14.12
CA LEU A 263 -1.86 17.96 12.99
C LEU A 263 -2.56 19.25 13.44
N GLY A 264 -3.26 19.21 14.58
CA GLY A 264 -3.93 20.37 15.16
C GLY A 264 -2.94 21.47 15.52
N GLU A 265 -1.83 21.14 16.18
CA GLU A 265 -0.76 22.10 16.51
C GLU A 265 -0.18 22.78 15.26
N LYS A 266 -0.02 22.04 14.14
CA LYS A 266 0.44 22.59 12.86
C LYS A 266 -0.57 23.54 12.23
N LEU A 267 -1.86 23.21 12.29
CA LEU A 267 -2.93 24.05 11.76
C LEU A 267 -3.12 25.33 12.60
N GLU A 268 -3.05 25.22 13.92
CA GLU A 268 -3.10 26.35 14.85
C GLU A 268 -1.93 27.32 14.62
N ALA A 269 -0.74 26.80 14.30
CA ALA A 269 0.43 27.61 13.94
C ALA A 269 0.23 28.42 12.64
N GLU A 270 -0.60 27.94 11.72
CA GLU A 270 -1.05 28.67 10.52
C GLU A 270 -2.24 29.63 10.80
N GLY A 271 -2.62 29.79 12.08
CA GLY A 271 -3.72 30.66 12.51
C GLY A 271 -5.11 30.09 12.24
N ILE A 272 -5.24 28.77 12.07
CA ILE A 272 -6.52 28.09 11.84
C ILE A 272 -7.12 27.64 13.16
N GLU A 273 -8.41 27.90 13.38
CA GLU A 273 -9.15 27.39 14.54
C GLU A 273 -9.40 25.87 14.38
N VAL A 274 -8.96 25.08 15.36
CA VAL A 274 -9.04 23.62 15.36
C VAL A 274 -9.97 23.10 16.46
N VAL A 275 -10.72 22.06 16.13
CA VAL A 275 -11.58 21.32 17.06
C VAL A 275 -11.18 19.83 17.02
N TYR A 276 -10.85 19.27 18.18
CA TYR A 276 -10.30 17.90 18.34
C TYR A 276 -11.36 16.80 18.49
#